data_AF-A0A316KUT8-F1
#
_entry.id   AF-A0A316KUT8-F1
#
_cell.length_a   1.000
_cell.length_b   1.000
_cell.length_c   1.000
_cell.angle_alpha   90.00
_cell.angle_beta   90.00
_cell.angle_gamma   90.00
#
_symmetry.space_group_name_H-M   'P 1'
#
loop_
_entity.id
_entity.type
_entity.pdbx_description
1 polymer ?
#
loop_
_entity_poly.entity_id
_entity_poly.type
_entity_poly.pdbx_seq_one_letter_code
_entity_poly.pdbx_strand_id
1 'polypeptide(L)'
;MKKDIEKIDELIKEALTQEEAKFYDDLGEQNIIEKLGSVFKGKTGWLAIIMNLFNLIIFGLLIFCVVQFLNTEITNELIKWGTGIFACLIFMGMIKLFVWMQMDKNDILRELKRLELQISTLSHKKND
;
A
#
# COMPACT_ATOMS: atom_id res chain seq x y z
N MET A 1 34.24 -32.36 -18.16
CA MET A 1 33.88 -31.19 -19.00
C MET A 1 32.43 -31.20 -19.45
N LYS A 2 31.92 -32.12 -20.31
CA LYS A 2 30.48 -32.09 -20.70
C LYS A 2 29.51 -32.36 -19.53
N LYS A 3 29.87 -33.31 -18.65
CA LYS A 3 29.08 -33.69 -17.46
C LYS A 3 28.97 -32.61 -16.38
N ASP A 4 29.91 -31.67 -16.35
CA ASP A 4 29.96 -30.61 -15.32
C ASP A 4 29.08 -29.43 -15.73
N ILE A 5 28.99 -29.15 -17.04
CA ILE A 5 28.11 -28.13 -17.61
C ILE A 5 26.64 -28.57 -17.50
N GLU A 6 26.33 -29.83 -17.79
CA GLU A 6 24.97 -30.38 -17.62
C GLU A 6 24.48 -30.32 -16.17
N LYS A 7 25.37 -30.55 -15.19
CA LYS A 7 25.04 -30.41 -13.76
C LYS A 7 24.83 -28.96 -13.34
N ILE A 8 25.59 -28.03 -13.90
CA ILE A 8 25.39 -26.60 -13.66
C ILE A 8 24.07 -26.15 -14.27
N ASP A 9 23.73 -26.62 -15.47
CA ASP A 9 22.43 -26.35 -16.12
C ASP A 9 21.25 -26.97 -15.36
N GLU A 10 21.42 -28.17 -14.80
CA GLU A 10 20.42 -28.79 -13.91
C GLU A 10 20.25 -27.99 -12.61
N LEU A 11 21.35 -27.57 -11.98
CA LEU A 11 21.31 -26.74 -10.76
C LEU A 11 20.73 -25.34 -11.02
N ILE A 12 20.98 -24.76 -12.20
CA ILE A 12 20.37 -23.48 -12.63
C ILE A 12 18.89 -23.66 -12.91
N LYS A 13 18.48 -24.76 -13.59
CA LYS A 13 17.07 -25.09 -13.80
C LYS A 13 16.32 -25.33 -12.50
N GLU A 14 16.94 -25.98 -11.53
CA GLU A 14 16.37 -26.32 -10.23
C GLU A 14 16.28 -25.09 -9.31
N ALA A 15 17.27 -24.18 -9.39
CA ALA A 15 17.23 -22.88 -8.72
C ALA A 15 16.18 -21.92 -9.33
N LEU A 16 16.07 -21.83 -10.67
CA LEU A 16 15.05 -21.03 -11.34
C LEU A 16 13.64 -21.53 -11.03
N THR A 17 13.40 -22.85 -11.03
CA THR A 17 12.03 -23.37 -10.84
C THR A 17 11.49 -23.19 -9.43
N GLN A 18 12.33 -23.18 -8.39
CA GLN A 18 11.85 -22.97 -7.02
C GLN A 18 11.73 -21.48 -6.63
N GLU A 19 12.66 -20.63 -7.06
CA GLU A 19 12.59 -19.19 -6.79
C GLU A 19 11.51 -18.52 -7.64
N GLU A 20 11.38 -18.86 -8.93
CA GLU A 20 10.32 -18.32 -9.77
C GLU A 20 8.95 -18.83 -9.32
N ALA A 21 8.77 -20.12 -8.98
CA ALA A 21 7.48 -20.64 -8.51
C ALA A 21 7.02 -20.02 -7.19
N LYS A 22 7.93 -19.79 -6.22
CA LYS A 22 7.61 -19.07 -4.98
C LYS A 22 7.30 -17.60 -5.23
N PHE A 23 7.94 -16.97 -6.21
CA PHE A 23 7.66 -15.59 -6.60
C PHE A 23 6.34 -15.46 -7.38
N TYR A 24 5.98 -16.47 -8.18
CA TYR A 24 4.69 -16.57 -8.87
C TYR A 24 3.53 -16.84 -7.89
N ASP A 25 3.76 -17.63 -6.84
CA ASP A 25 2.80 -17.84 -5.74
C ASP A 25 2.58 -16.54 -4.94
N ASP A 26 3.64 -15.76 -4.69
CA ASP A 26 3.54 -14.43 -4.03
C ASP A 26 2.91 -13.35 -4.96
N LEU A 27 2.90 -13.61 -6.27
CA LEU A 27 2.25 -12.80 -7.32
C LEU A 27 0.81 -13.26 -7.65
N GLY A 28 0.31 -14.33 -7.04
CA GLY A 28 -1.10 -14.72 -7.12
C GLY A 28 -2.00 -13.56 -6.71
N GLU A 29 -3.17 -13.43 -7.34
CA GLU A 29 -4.09 -12.30 -7.16
C GLU A 29 -4.36 -12.03 -5.68
N GLN A 30 -3.65 -11.05 -5.12
CA GLN A 30 -3.90 -10.58 -3.77
C GLN A 30 -5.35 -10.10 -3.73
N ASN A 31 -6.16 -10.76 -2.90
CA ASN A 31 -7.50 -10.31 -2.58
C ASN A 31 -7.42 -8.85 -2.11
N ILE A 32 -8.48 -8.05 -2.27
CA ILE A 32 -8.49 -6.62 -1.84
C ILE A 32 -8.01 -6.47 -0.38
N ILE A 33 -8.27 -7.47 0.45
CA ILE A 33 -7.82 -7.59 1.85
C ILE A 33 -6.31 -7.88 1.95
N GLU A 34 -5.73 -8.67 1.05
CA GLU A 34 -4.28 -8.89 0.95
C GLU A 34 -3.55 -7.69 0.34
N LYS A 35 -4.15 -6.96 -0.61
CA LYS A 35 -3.66 -5.66 -1.08
C LYS A 35 -3.66 -4.60 0.03
N LEU A 36 -4.71 -4.58 0.86
CA LEU A 36 -4.72 -3.78 2.08
C LEU A 36 -3.62 -4.26 3.04
N GLY A 37 -3.50 -5.56 3.27
CA GLY A 37 -2.47 -6.16 4.13
C GLY A 37 -1.04 -5.92 3.65
N SER A 38 -0.80 -5.86 2.34
CA SER A 38 0.52 -5.56 1.75
C SER A 38 0.86 -4.08 1.81
N VAL A 39 -0.14 -3.19 1.74
CA VAL A 39 0.03 -1.79 2.15
C VAL A 39 0.47 -1.73 3.60
N PHE A 40 -0.07 -2.55 4.51
CA PHE A 40 0.33 -2.59 5.92
C PHE A 40 1.70 -3.26 6.20
N LYS A 41 2.14 -4.21 5.37
CA LYS A 41 3.42 -4.94 5.54
C LYS A 41 4.62 -4.33 4.82
N GLY A 42 4.43 -3.39 3.88
CA GLY A 42 5.53 -2.75 3.15
C GLY A 42 6.34 -1.75 3.97
N LYS A 43 7.49 -1.29 3.44
CA LYS A 43 8.33 -0.22 4.04
C LYS A 43 7.56 1.09 4.28
N THR A 44 6.49 1.32 3.51
CA THR A 44 5.54 2.45 3.63
C THR A 44 4.28 2.10 4.44
N GLY A 45 4.13 0.87 4.92
CA GLY A 45 2.95 0.43 5.66
C GLY A 45 2.83 0.99 7.07
N TRP A 46 3.97 1.28 7.70
CA TRP A 46 3.96 2.04 8.94
C TRP A 46 3.35 3.44 8.74
N LEU A 47 3.56 4.09 7.60
CA LEU A 47 2.90 5.37 7.30
C LEU A 47 1.38 5.22 7.17
N ALA A 48 0.90 4.11 6.57
CA ALA A 48 -0.54 3.84 6.49
C ALA A 48 -1.17 3.60 7.87
N ILE A 49 -0.46 2.91 8.77
CA ILE A 49 -0.88 2.70 10.17
C ILE A 49 -0.97 4.04 10.91
N ILE A 50 0.08 4.87 10.79
CA ILE A 50 0.12 6.20 11.43
C ILE A 50 -1.04 7.06 10.90
N MET A 51 -1.29 7.06 9.60
CA MET A 51 -2.38 7.84 8.99
C MET A 51 -3.77 7.36 9.43
N ASN A 52 -3.95 6.04 9.59
CA ASN A 52 -5.21 5.49 10.10
C ASN A 52 -5.43 5.83 11.58
N LEU A 53 -4.36 5.76 12.39
CA LEU A 53 -4.39 6.20 13.78
C LEU A 53 -4.71 7.69 13.90
N PHE A 54 -4.12 8.52 13.04
CA PHE A 54 -4.42 9.95 12.97
C PHE A 54 -5.88 10.20 12.57
N ASN A 55 -6.42 9.42 11.64
CA ASN A 55 -7.83 9.48 11.26
C ASN A 55 -8.77 9.15 12.43
N LEU A 56 -8.41 8.17 13.27
CA LEU A 56 -9.14 7.86 14.51
C LEU A 56 -9.14 9.03 15.50
N ILE A 57 -8.00 9.73 15.63
CA ILE A 57 -7.90 10.94 16.48
C ILE A 57 -8.82 12.05 15.96
N ILE A 58 -8.80 12.31 14.65
CA ILE A 58 -9.68 13.31 14.01
C ILE A 58 -11.15 12.92 14.19
N PHE A 59 -11.48 11.64 14.10
CA PHE A 59 -12.84 11.17 14.35
C PHE A 59 -13.30 11.44 15.80
N GLY A 60 -12.41 11.23 16.78
CA GLY A 60 -12.68 11.60 18.18
C GLY A 60 -12.90 13.11 18.36
N LEU A 61 -12.06 13.93 17.72
CA LEU A 61 -12.21 15.40 17.71
C LEU A 61 -13.53 15.83 17.04
N LEU A 62 -13.95 15.15 15.98
CA LEU A 62 -15.20 15.41 15.30
C LEU A 62 -16.40 15.17 16.23
N ILE A 63 -16.41 14.04 16.97
CA ILE A 63 -17.46 13.76 17.95
C ILE A 63 -17.49 14.84 19.03
N PHE A 64 -16.33 15.27 19.53
CA PHE A 64 -16.24 16.33 20.52
C PHE A 64 -16.80 17.67 19.99
N CYS A 65 -16.43 18.05 18.77
CA CYS A 65 -16.96 19.26 18.12
C CYS A 65 -18.47 19.18 17.89
N VAL A 66 -19.01 18.00 17.53
CA VAL A 66 -20.46 17.78 17.37
C VAL A 66 -21.20 17.91 18.70
N VAL A 67 -20.67 17.33 19.78
CA VAL A 67 -21.27 17.44 21.12
C VAL A 67 -21.29 18.89 21.58
N GLN A 68 -20.20 19.64 21.37
CA GLN A 68 -20.15 21.06 21.72
C GLN A 68 -21.06 21.92 20.84
N PHE A 69 -21.16 21.60 19.54
CA PHE A 69 -22.07 22.26 18.62
C PHE A 69 -23.54 22.11 19.05
N LEU A 70 -23.94 20.96 19.59
CA LEU A 70 -25.31 20.71 20.05
C LEU A 70 -25.60 21.32 21.43
N ASN A 71 -24.57 21.62 22.24
CA ASN A 71 -24.72 22.12 23.61
C ASN A 71 -24.60 23.65 23.73
N THR A 72 -24.16 24.32 22.66
CA THR A 72 -24.02 25.77 22.58
C THR A 72 -25.28 26.41 21.98
N GLU A 73 -25.87 27.39 22.67
CA GLU A 73 -26.96 28.23 22.13
C GLU A 73 -26.48 29.57 21.54
N ILE A 74 -25.19 29.87 21.69
CA ILE A 74 -24.57 31.12 21.23
C ILE A 74 -24.16 31.01 19.76
N THR A 75 -24.74 31.85 18.89
CA THR A 75 -24.53 31.84 17.42
C THR A 75 -23.05 31.87 16.99
N ASN A 76 -22.21 32.63 17.71
CA ASN A 76 -20.80 32.79 17.38
C ASN A 76 -19.99 31.50 17.62
N GLU A 77 -20.27 30.82 18.74
CA GLU A 77 -19.69 29.52 19.06
C GLU A 77 -20.24 28.42 18.15
N LEU A 78 -21.51 28.50 17.76
CA LEU A 78 -22.12 27.56 16.78
C LEU A 78 -21.34 27.55 15.45
N ILE A 79 -20.98 28.73 14.93
CA ILE A 79 -20.20 28.85 13.70
C ILE A 79 -18.78 28.30 13.90
N LYS A 80 -18.16 28.54 15.05
CA LYS A 80 -16.81 28.03 15.36
C LYS A 80 -16.78 26.49 15.41
N TRP A 81 -17.76 25.87 16.07
CA TRP A 81 -17.85 24.41 16.12
C TRP A 81 -18.29 23.80 14.78
N GLY A 82 -19.21 24.46 14.06
CA GLY A 82 -19.65 24.02 12.73
C GLY A 82 -18.53 24.07 11.68
N THR A 83 -17.72 25.11 11.67
CA THR A 83 -16.51 25.19 10.83
C THR A 83 -15.46 24.16 11.24
N GLY A 84 -15.32 23.88 12.54
CA GLY A 84 -14.48 22.80 13.06
C GLY A 84 -14.90 21.42 12.55
N ILE A 85 -16.21 21.12 12.55
CA ILE A 85 -16.77 19.88 12.00
C ILE A 85 -16.48 19.79 10.50
N PHE A 86 -16.73 20.86 9.75
CA PHE A 86 -16.48 20.90 8.30
C PHE A 86 -15.00 20.67 7.97
N ALA A 87 -14.10 21.31 8.70
CA ALA A 87 -12.66 21.08 8.55
C ALA A 87 -12.28 19.62 8.85
N CYS A 88 -12.80 19.03 9.93
CA CYS A 88 -12.54 17.63 10.28
C CYS A 88 -13.00 16.67 9.17
N LEU A 89 -14.16 16.93 8.56
CA LEU A 89 -14.67 16.13 7.43
C LEU A 89 -13.76 16.21 6.20
N ILE A 90 -13.27 17.41 5.86
CA ILE A 90 -12.31 17.60 4.75
C ILE A 90 -11.03 16.83 5.03
N PHE A 91 -10.46 16.97 6.23
CA PHE A 91 -9.23 16.26 6.61
C PHE A 91 -9.40 14.73 6.53
N MET A 92 -10.53 14.21 6.99
CA MET A 92 -10.86 12.79 6.91
C MET A 92 -10.96 12.30 5.45
N GLY A 93 -11.57 13.10 4.57
CA GLY A 93 -11.62 12.83 3.13
C GLY A 93 -10.23 12.83 2.49
N MET A 94 -9.40 13.81 2.81
CA MET A 94 -8.02 13.93 2.29
C MET A 94 -7.13 12.75 2.70
N ILE A 95 -7.22 12.29 3.95
CA ILE A 95 -6.48 11.11 4.42
C ILE A 95 -6.88 9.87 3.62
N LYS A 96 -8.19 9.68 3.36
CA LYS A 96 -8.68 8.54 2.58
C LYS A 96 -8.18 8.56 1.13
N LEU A 97 -8.19 9.73 0.49
CA LEU A 97 -7.62 9.92 -0.85
C LEU A 97 -6.11 9.64 -0.88
N PHE A 98 -5.38 10.10 0.13
CA PHE A 98 -3.95 9.83 0.24
C PHE A 98 -3.66 8.32 0.35
N VAL A 99 -4.43 7.59 1.17
CA VAL A 99 -4.29 6.13 1.30
C VAL A 99 -4.56 5.42 -0.02
N TRP A 100 -5.57 5.85 -0.78
CA TRP A 100 -5.84 5.33 -2.12
C TRP A 100 -4.68 5.57 -3.09
N MET A 101 -4.14 6.79 -3.12
CA MET A 101 -3.01 7.13 -3.99
C MET A 101 -1.74 6.33 -3.63
N GLN A 102 -1.56 5.98 -2.35
CA GLN A 102 -0.46 5.11 -1.92
C GLN A 102 -0.66 3.65 -2.35
N MET A 103 -1.91 3.19 -2.43
CA MET A 103 -2.26 1.86 -2.96
C MET A 103 -1.94 1.77 -4.45
N ASP A 104 -2.38 2.75 -5.24
CA ASP A 104 -2.09 2.82 -6.68
C ASP A 104 -0.58 2.89 -6.96
N LYS A 105 0.16 3.69 -6.17
CA LYS A 105 1.62 3.73 -6.27
C LYS A 105 2.27 2.38 -6.02
N ASN A 106 1.81 1.65 -5.00
CA ASN A 106 2.38 0.33 -4.68
C ASN A 106 2.07 -0.69 -5.78
N ASP A 107 0.88 -0.66 -6.37
CA ASP A 107 0.50 -1.51 -7.50
C ASP A 107 1.40 -1.26 -8.71
N ILE A 108 1.57 0.02 -9.10
CA ILE A 108 2.44 0.42 -10.22
C ILE A 108 3.89 -0.03 -9.96
N LEU A 109 4.40 0.13 -8.74
CA LEU A 109 5.77 -0.21 -8.39
C LEU A 109 6.01 -1.73 -8.46
N ARG A 110 4.97 -2.53 -8.16
CA ARG A 110 5.02 -4.00 -8.31
C ARG A 110 5.05 -4.41 -9.78
N GLU A 111 4.24 -3.78 -10.63
CA GLU A 111 4.26 -4.03 -12.07
C GLU A 111 5.59 -3.62 -12.71
N LEU A 112 6.17 -2.51 -12.27
CA LEU A 112 7.45 -2.02 -12.78
C LEU A 112 8.60 -2.99 -12.47
N LYS A 113 8.64 -3.54 -11.25
CA LYS A 113 9.61 -4.59 -10.87
C LYS A 113 9.43 -5.86 -11.70
N ARG A 114 8.18 -6.24 -12.02
CA ARG A 114 7.90 -7.39 -12.89
C ARG A 114 8.43 -7.17 -14.31
N LEU A 115 8.30 -5.95 -14.84
CA LEU A 115 8.87 -5.57 -16.14
C LEU A 115 10.40 -5.56 -16.11
N GLU A 116 11.01 -5.04 -15.04
CA GLU A 116 12.47 -5.03 -14.86
C GLU A 116 13.06 -6.46 -14.90
N LEU A 117 12.41 -7.41 -14.22
CA LEU A 117 12.78 -8.82 -14.26
C LEU A 117 12.63 -9.46 -15.65
N GLN A 118 11.54 -9.16 -16.37
CA GLN A 118 11.35 -9.65 -17.74
C GLN A 118 12.42 -9.11 -18.70
N ILE A 119 12.83 -7.85 -18.54
CA ILE A 119 13.89 -7.26 -19.35
C ILE A 119 15.25 -7.89 -18.99
N SER A 120 15.52 -8.14 -17.71
CA SER A 120 16.75 -8.79 -17.25
C SER A 120 16.90 -10.21 -17.82
N THR A 121 15.84 -11.02 -17.78
CA THR A 121 15.83 -12.38 -18.36
C THR A 121 16.00 -12.38 -19.88
N LEU A 122 15.33 -11.46 -20.59
CA LEU A 122 15.53 -11.25 -22.03
C LEU A 122 16.96 -10.81 -22.39
N SER A 123 17.55 -9.93 -21.59
CA SER A 123 18.93 -9.47 -21.79
C SER A 123 19.93 -10.59 -21.56
N HIS A 124 19.71 -11.44 -20.55
CA HIS A 124 20.57 -12.59 -20.27
C HIS A 124 20.54 -13.60 -21.43
N LYS A 125 19.35 -13.88 -21.99
CA LYS A 125 19.18 -14.81 -23.12
C LYS A 125 19.79 -14.31 -24.44
N LYS A 126 20.04 -13.01 -24.59
CA LYS A 126 20.66 -12.42 -25.79
C LYS A 126 22.19 -12.42 -25.73
N ASN A 127 22.77 -12.56 -24.54
CA ASN A 127 24.22 -12.56 -24.32
C ASN A 127 24.84 -13.97 -24.27
N ASP A 128 24.03 -15.03 -24.28
CA ASP A 128 24.41 -16.42 -24.61
C ASP A 128 24.10 -16.71 -26.09
#